data_AF-A0A392PPV6-F1
#
_entry.id   AF-A0A392PPV6-F1
#
_cell.length_a   1.000
_cell.length_b   1.000
_cell.length_c   1.000
_cell.angle_alpha   90.00
_cell.angle_beta   90.00
_cell.angle_gamma   90.00
#
_symmetry.space_group_name_H-M   'P 1'
#
loop_
_entity.id
_entity.type
_entity.pdbx_description
1 polymer ?
#
loop_
_entity_poly.entity_id
_entity_poly.type
_entity_poly.pdbx_seq_one_letter_code
_entity_poly.pdbx_strand_id
1 'polypeptide(L)' 'GTVVNAHHQQVADVYIEDGIIVAVNPTITVGDDVRVIDATGKFVMPG' A
#
# COMPACT_ATOMS: atom_id res chain seq x y z
N GLY A 1 2.68 -3.72 4.01
CA GLY A 1 3.54 -2.94 4.94
C GLY A 1 2.68 -2.33 6.04
N THR A 2 3.19 -1.35 6.80
CA THR A 2 2.35 -0.58 7.73
C THR A 2 2.11 0.81 7.15
N VAL A 3 0.87 1.09 6.76
CA VAL A 3 0.43 2.41 6.28
C VAL A 3 0.27 3.32 7.49
N VAL A 4 0.89 4.51 7.44
CA VAL A 4 0.84 5.50 8.51
C VAL A 4 0.28 6.80 7.95
N ASN A 5 -0.81 7.27 8.56
CA ASN A 5 -1.40 8.58 8.32
C ASN A 5 -1.45 9.37 9.63
N ALA A 6 -1.82 10.64 9.56
CA ALA A 6 -1.85 11.54 10.71
C ALA A 6 -2.76 11.06 11.86
N HIS A 7 -3.78 10.25 11.57
CA HIS A 7 -4.78 9.82 12.54
C HIS A 7 -4.59 8.40 13.03
N HIS A 8 -4.05 7.51 12.20
CA HIS A 8 -3.93 6.09 12.52
C HIS A 8 -2.88 5.39 11.67
N GLN A 9 -2.52 4.19 12.13
CA GLN A 9 -1.62 3.28 11.45
C GLN A 9 -2.28 1.91 11.31
N GLN A 10 -2.07 1.26 10.17
CA GLN A 10 -2.65 -0.05 9.87
C GLN A 10 -1.72 -0.90 9.02
N VAL A 11 -1.71 -2.21 9.24
CA VAL A 11 -1.07 -3.15 8.30
C VAL A 11 -1.98 -3.27 7.08
N ALA A 12 -1.47 -2.89 5.92
CA ALA A 12 -2.21 -2.91 4.67
C ALA A 12 -1.28 -2.91 3.45
N ASP A 13 -1.86 -3.32 2.34
CA ASP A 13 -1.36 -3.12 0.98
C ASP A 13 -1.95 -1.82 0.43
N VAL A 14 -1.17 -1.17 -0.46
CA VAL A 14 -1.57 0.05 -1.16
C VAL A 14 -1.42 -0.21 -2.65
N TYR A 15 -2.52 -0.12 -3.40
CA TYR A 15 -2.52 -0.26 -4.85
C TYR A 15 -2.59 1.12 -5.51
N ILE A 16 -1.71 1.35 -6.48
CA ILE A 16 -1.53 2.63 -7.17
C ILE A 16 -1.67 2.39 -8.66
N GLU A 17 -2.50 3.20 -9.30
CA GLU A 17 -2.76 3.19 -10.74
C GLU A 17 -2.76 4.64 -11.24
N ASP A 18 -2.02 4.93 -12.32
CA ASP A 18 -1.86 6.28 -12.88
C ASP A 18 -1.50 7.37 -11.85
N GLY A 19 -0.69 7.01 -10.85
CA GLY A 19 -0.27 7.91 -9.78
C GLY A 19 -1.32 8.18 -8.70
N ILE A 20 -2.47 7.51 -8.75
CA ILE A 20 -3.58 7.62 -7.80
C ILE A 20 -3.62 6.36 -6.92
N ILE A 21 -3.82 6.55 -5.62
CA ILE A 21 -4.10 5.44 -4.70
C ILE A 21 -5.55 5.00 -4.91
N VAL A 22 -5.74 3.85 -5.55
CA VAL A 22 -7.06 3.32 -5.88
C VAL A 22 -7.62 2.38 -4.80
N ALA A 23 -6.75 1.76 -3.99
CA ALA A 23 -7.18 0.89 -2.89
C ALA A 23 -6.16 0.82 -1.76
N VAL A 24 -6.67 0.70 -0.53
CA VAL A 24 -5.91 0.41 0.70
C VAL A 24 -6.66 -0.67 1.47
N ASN A 25 -6.13 -1.90 1.50
CA ASN A 25 -6.79 -3.06 2.11
C ASN A 25 -5.77 -3.98 2.79
N PRO A 26 -6.18 -4.85 3.74
CA PRO A 26 -5.26 -5.78 4.40
C PRO A 26 -4.54 -6.74 3.46
N THR A 27 -5.16 -7.06 2.32
CA THR A 27 -4.57 -7.89 1.26
C THR A 27 -5.17 -7.49 -0.08
N ILE A 28 -4.34 -7.25 -1.09
CA ILE A 28 -4.77 -6.98 -2.47
C ILE A 28 -4.17 -8.05 -3.39
N THR A 29 -5.02 -8.72 -4.17
CA THR A 29 -4.57 -9.60 -5.25
C THR A 29 -4.39 -8.78 -6.51
N VAL A 30 -3.25 -8.93 -7.18
CA VAL A 30 -2.91 -8.21 -8.41
C VAL A 30 -2.57 -9.19 -9.52
N GLY A 31 -2.72 -8.75 -10.78
CA GLY A 31 -2.29 -9.51 -11.95
C GLY A 31 -0.77 -9.40 -12.19
N ASP A 32 -0.29 -10.17 -13.18
CA ASP A 32 1.15 -10.29 -13.47
C ASP A 32 1.81 -8.99 -13.96
N ASP A 33 1.02 -8.07 -14.51
CA ASP A 33 1.51 -6.79 -15.06
C ASP A 33 1.75 -5.70 -13.98
N VAL A 34 1.54 -6.04 -12.70
CA VAL A 34 1.68 -5.09 -11.59
C VAL A 34 3.05 -5.22 -10.93
N ARG A 35 3.76 -4.10 -10.81
CA ARG A 35 5.00 -4.05 -10.02
C ARG A 35 4.68 -4.11 -8.52
N VAL A 36 5.09 -5.19 -7.88
CA VAL A 36 4.97 -5.36 -6.43
C VAL A 36 6.23 -4.85 -5.71
N ILE A 37 6.02 -4.10 -4.63
CA ILE A 37 7.08 -3.67 -3.71
C ILE A 37 6.81 -4.30 -2.34
N ASP A 38 7.73 -5.14 -1.87
CA ASP A 38 7.62 -5.73 -0.54
C ASP A 38 7.96 -4.70 0.55
N ALA A 39 6.92 -4.28 1.27
CA ALA A 39 7.01 -3.35 2.39
C ALA A 39 6.93 -4.07 3.76
N THR A 40 7.23 -5.36 3.83
CA THR A 40 7.25 -6.11 5.10
C THR A 40 8.20 -5.46 6.09
N GLY A 41 7.69 -5.15 7.30
CA GLY A 41 8.45 -4.45 8.34
C GLY A 41 8.77 -2.98 8.05
N LYS A 42 8.24 -2.40 6.97
CA LYS A 42 8.46 -1.00 6.58
C LYS A 42 7.19 -0.16 6.74
N PHE A 43 7.39 1.16 6.88
CA PHE A 43 6.32 2.14 6.85
C PHE A 43 6.07 2.64 5.43
N VAL A 44 4.79 2.76 5.08
CA VAL A 44 4.31 3.41 3.86
C VAL A 44 3.65 4.71 4.32
N MET A 45 4.24 5.85 3.95
CA MET A 45 3.89 7.16 4.49
C MET A 45 3.63 8.16 3.35
N PRO A 46 2.74 9.14 3.55
CA PRO A 46 2.70 10.33 2.71
C PRO A 46 4.09 10.97 2.62
N GLY A 47 4.54 11.25 1.39
CA GLY A 47 5.79 11.95 1.11
C GLY A 47 5.69 13.45 1.29
#